data_AF-A0A8T3XJ71-F1
#
_entry.id   AF-A0A8T3XJ71-F1
#
_cell.length_a   1.000
_cell.length_b   1.000
_cell.length_c   1.000
_cell.angle_alpha   90.00
_cell.angle_beta   90.00
_cell.angle_gamma   90.00
#
_symmetry.space_group_name_H-M   'P 1'
#
loop_
_entity.id
_entity.type
_entity.pdbx_description
1 polymer ?
#
loop_
_entity_poly.entity_id
_entity_poly.type
_entity_poly.pdbx_seq_one_letter_code
_entity_poly.pdbx_strand_id
1 'polypeptide(L)' 'MIDLECRSCGFKFRKEKIPPRCPYCSKEGSVGLLKTAQDFLNETFGEFGAMDEERKRRS' A
#
# COMPACT_ATOMS: atom_id res chain seq x y z
N MET A 1 -2.14 -11.86 6.83
CA MET A 1 -2.67 -12.02 5.46
C MET A 1 -2.34 -10.76 4.67
N ILE A 2 -1.95 -10.89 3.42
CA ILE A 2 -1.48 -9.80 2.56
C ILE A 2 -2.61 -9.42 1.60
N ASP A 3 -2.91 -8.13 1.52
CA ASP A 3 -3.82 -7.56 0.52
C ASP A 3 -3.09 -7.43 -0.83
N LEU A 4 -3.65 -8.07 -1.86
CA LEU A 4 -3.09 -8.15 -3.20
C LEU A 4 -4.08 -7.58 -4.22
N GLU A 5 -3.54 -7.01 -5.29
CA GLU A 5 -4.29 -6.50 -6.43
C GLU A 5 -3.71 -7.01 -7.73
N CYS A 6 -4.58 -7.44 -8.65
CA CYS A 6 -4.17 -7.71 -10.01
C CYS A 6 -4.16 -6.41 -10.85
N ARG A 7 -2.99 -6.02 -11.36
CA ARG A 7 -2.81 -4.86 -12.25
C ARG A 7 -3.40 -5.06 -13.65
N SER A 8 -3.79 -6.29 -14.00
CA SER A 8 -4.39 -6.59 -15.31
C SER A 8 -5.92 -6.58 -15.31
N CYS A 9 -6.56 -7.06 -14.24
CA CYS A 9 -8.03 -7.07 -14.14
C CYS A 9 -8.60 -6.18 -13.03
N GLY A 10 -7.76 -5.59 -12.18
CA GLY A 10 -8.18 -4.73 -11.06
C GLY A 10 -8.78 -5.49 -9.88
N PHE A 11 -8.75 -6.83 -9.88
CA PHE A 11 -9.35 -7.61 -8.80
C PHE A 11 -8.50 -7.57 -7.53
N LYS A 12 -9.14 -7.31 -6.38
CA LYS A 12 -8.51 -7.19 -5.05
C LYS A 12 -8.82 -8.42 -4.20
N PHE A 13 -7.81 -9.05 -3.61
CA PHE A 13 -7.97 -10.28 -2.85
C PHE A 13 -6.89 -10.44 -1.76
N ARG A 14 -7.17 -11.27 -0.75
CA ARG A 14 -6.24 -11.54 0.38
C ARG A 14 -5.65 -12.94 0.31
N LYS A 15 -4.33 -13.05 0.40
CA LYS A 15 -3.59 -14.33 0.45
C LYS A 15 -2.39 -14.24 1.40
N GLU A 16 -1.83 -15.37 1.79
CA GLU A 16 -0.61 -15.43 2.61
C GLU A 16 0.67 -15.19 1.79
N LYS A 17 0.65 -15.51 0.49
CA LYS A 17 1.76 -15.34 -0.45
C LYS A 17 1.25 -14.80 -1.77
N ILE A 18 2.13 -14.11 -2.50
CA ILE A 18 1.84 -13.59 -3.85
C ILE A 18 1.81 -14.78 -4.83
N PRO A 19 0.66 -15.11 -5.44
CA PRO A 19 0.61 -16.17 -6.43
C PRO A 19 1.32 -15.72 -7.73
N PRO A 20 1.94 -16.65 -8.47
CA PRO A 20 2.59 -16.32 -9.75
C PRO A 20 1.58 -15.88 -10.83
N ARG A 21 0.31 -16.29 -10.68
CA ARG A 21 -0.79 -16.04 -11.61
C ARG A 21 -1.98 -15.44 -10.89
N CYS A 22 -2.66 -14.51 -11.57
CA CYS A 22 -3.94 -14.01 -11.08
C CYS A 22 -5.01 -15.13 -11.15
N PRO A 23 -5.73 -15.43 -10.06
CA PRO A 23 -6.77 -16.47 -10.06
C PRO A 23 -8.03 -16.10 -10.87
N TYR A 24 -8.17 -14.83 -11.28
CA TYR A 24 -9.35 -14.34 -12.01
C TYR A 24 -9.11 -14.21 -13.50
N CYS A 25 -7.97 -13.63 -13.91
CA CYS A 25 -7.64 -13.43 -15.32
C CYS A 25 -6.55 -14.37 -15.83
N SER A 26 -6.03 -15.27 -15.00
CA SER A 26 -4.96 -16.23 -15.32
C SER A 26 -3.65 -15.61 -15.80
N LYS A 27 -3.49 -14.28 -15.67
CA LYS A 27 -2.32 -13.56 -16.19
C LYS A 27 -1.14 -13.65 -15.23
N GLU A 28 0.03 -13.99 -15.78
CA GLU A 28 1.29 -14.12 -15.06
C GLU A 28 1.88 -12.76 -14.70
N GLY A 29 2.57 -12.69 -13.55
CA GLY A 29 3.29 -11.50 -13.09
C GLY A 29 2.42 -10.25 -12.88
N SER A 30 1.09 -10.40 -12.91
CA SER A 30 0.15 -9.28 -12.84
C SER A 30 -0.33 -8.97 -11.42
N VAL A 31 0.04 -9.78 -10.43
CA VAL A 31 -0.40 -9.62 -9.03
C VAL A 31 0.65 -8.85 -8.25
N GLY A 32 0.25 -7.73 -7.64
CA GLY A 32 1.09 -6.91 -6.77
C GLY A 32 0.46 -6.71 -5.39
N LEU A 33 1.22 -6.10 -4.48
CA LEU A 33 0.72 -5.64 -3.19
C LEU A 33 -0.28 -4.50 -3.40
N LEU A 34 -1.42 -4.57 -2.71
CA LEU A 34 -2.37 -3.46 -2.68
C LEU A 34 -1.85 -2.42 -1.69
N LYS A 35 -1.35 -1.29 -2.20
CA LYS A 35 -1.06 -0.12 -1.36
C LYS A 35 -2.38 0.44 -0.85
N THR A 36 -2.57 0.43 0.47
CA THR A 36 -3.74 1.04 1.09
C THR A 36 -3.60 2.56 1.08
N ALA A 37 -4.72 3.29 1.13
CA ALA A 37 -4.70 4.75 1.26
C ALA A 37 -3.90 5.24 2.49
N GLN A 38 -3.81 4.41 3.53
CA GLN A 38 -2.98 4.66 4.71
C GLN A 38 -1.47 4.72 4.38
N ASP A 39 -1.01 3.89 3.44
CA ASP A 39 0.39 3.86 2.97
C ASP A 39 0.74 5.17 2.24
N PHE A 40 -0.16 5.64 1.37
CA PHE A 40 -0.03 6.93 0.69
C PHE A 40 -0.03 8.12 1.66
N LEU A 41 -0.87 8.09 2.68
CA LEU A 41 -0.88 9.12 3.72
C LEU A 41 0.42 9.08 4.52
N ASN A 42 0.94 7.92 4.89
CA ASN A 42 2.21 7.83 5.62
C ASN A 42 3.40 8.38 4.79
N GLU A 43 3.44 8.14 3.47
CA GLU A 43 4.44 8.73 2.57
C GLU A 43 4.32 10.28 2.49
N THR A 44 3.12 10.84 2.66
CA THR A 44 2.89 12.30 2.54
C THR A 44 3.03 13.05 3.87
N PHE A 45 2.67 12.42 4.99
CA PHE A 45 2.66 13.04 6.32
C PHE A 45 4.00 12.91 7.07
N GLY A 46 4.90 12.02 6.63
CA GLY A 46 6.24 11.87 7.22
C GLY A 46 7.13 13.11 7.13
N GLU A 47 6.83 14.06 6.24
CA GLU A 47 7.65 15.27 6.03
C GLU A 47 7.06 16.53 6.70
N PHE A 48 5.79 16.51 7.12
CA PHE A 48 5.11 17.66 7.74
C PHE A 48 5.01 17.59 9.27
N GLY A 49 5.33 16.44 9.90
CA GLY A 49 5.19 16.23 11.35
C GLY A 49 6.30 16.82 12.23
N ALA A 50 7.40 17.34 11.67
CA ALA A 50 8.57 17.79 12.43
C ALA A 50 8.61 19.30 12.72
N MET A 51 7.57 20.07 12.38
CA MET A 51 7.57 21.53 12.63
C MET A 51 6.77 21.97 13.86
N ASP A 52 5.87 21.14 14.40
CA ASP A 52 4.98 21.57 15.50
C ASP A 52 5.57 21.35 16.90
N GLU A 53 6.50 20.40 17.10
CA GLU A 53 7.09 20.14 18.41
C GLU A 53 8.15 21.19 18.83
N GLU A 54 8.89 21.76 17.87
CA GLU A 54 9.99 22.69 18.19
C GLU A 54 9.49 24.06 18.70
N ARG A 55 8.26 24.44 18.35
CA ARG A 55 7.66 25.71 18.81
C ARG A 55 7.26 25.68 20.28
N LYS A 56 6.97 24.50 20.84
CA LYS A 56 6.55 24.34 22.24
C LYS A 56 7.73 24.25 23.22
N ARG A 57 8.93 23.89 22.75
CA ARG A 57 10.16 23.91 23.56
C ARG A 57 10.79 25.29 23.68
N ARG A 58 10.37 26.25 22.84
CA ARG A 58 10.81 27.66 22.87
C ARG A 58 9.79 28.62 23.48
N SER A 59 8.67 28.11 24.02
CA SER A 59 7.68 28.91 24.77
C SER A 59 7.78 28.64 26.26
#